data_AF-A0A7S1SXG2-F1
#
_entry.id   AF-A0A7S1SXG2-F1
#
_cell.length_a   1.000
_cell.length_b   1.000
_cell.length_c   1.000
_cell.angle_alpha   90.00
_cell.angle_beta   90.00
_cell.angle_gamma   90.00
#
_symmetry.space_group_name_H-M   'P 1'
#
loop_
_entity.id
_entity.type
_entity.pdbx_description
1 polymer ?
#
loop_
_entity_poly.entity_id
_entity_poly.type
_entity_poly.pdbx_seq_one_letter_code
_entity_poly.pdbx_strand_id
1 'polypeptide(L)'
;NAASLVTNLSFYATDDNALLHGPDGCETADFAKTLLKQITPLLLCDNEEAVVEAARVYGNFSRIPEVREFMLETRVVEALTLLLDHPNMEVLYAVVGSLVNLTTDPLHRDALVAAGGCQGLLDVLERCVAAIHAAVTSETRGDGGEGGGGGGLSLGTICALAVIVCKAMVNITVV
;
A
#
# COMPACT_ATOMS: atom_id res chain seq x y z
N ASN A 1 -8.14 15.85 0.40
CA ASN A 1 -7.23 16.91 0.92
C ASN A 1 -6.62 16.62 2.29
N ALA A 2 -7.38 16.32 3.35
CA ALA A 2 -6.77 16.02 4.66
C ALA A 2 -5.87 14.76 4.65
N ALA A 3 -6.34 13.67 4.03
CA ALA A 3 -5.55 12.44 3.88
C ALA A 3 -4.24 12.68 3.11
N SER A 4 -4.29 13.36 1.96
CA SER A 4 -3.10 13.75 1.19
C SER A 4 -2.11 14.63 1.97
N LEU A 5 -2.62 15.56 2.79
CA LEU A 5 -1.77 16.36 3.70
C LEU A 5 -1.04 15.44 4.69
N VAL A 6 -1.76 14.51 5.32
CA VAL A 6 -1.16 13.53 6.24
C VAL A 6 -0.14 12.65 5.51
N THR A 7 -0.43 12.17 4.30
CA THR A 7 0.52 11.40 3.48
C THR A 7 1.82 12.17 3.24
N ASN A 8 1.72 13.43 2.82
CA ASN A 8 2.88 14.26 2.50
C ASN A 8 3.75 14.54 3.72
N LEU A 9 3.12 14.87 4.85
CA LEU A 9 3.84 15.18 6.09
C LEU A 9 4.38 13.91 6.78
N SER A 10 3.67 12.79 6.72
CA SER A 10 4.11 11.53 7.32
C SER A 10 5.18 10.79 6.51
N PHE A 11 5.44 11.20 5.26
CA PHE A 11 6.47 10.60 4.43
C PHE A 11 7.86 10.66 5.09
N TYR A 12 8.17 11.80 5.72
CA TYR A 12 9.45 12.04 6.39
C TYR A 12 9.49 11.35 7.76
N ALA A 13 10.08 10.16 7.85
CA ALA A 13 10.24 9.44 9.11
C ALA A 13 11.46 9.92 9.89
N THR A 14 11.37 11.14 10.41
CA THR A 14 12.34 11.73 11.32
C THR A 14 11.78 11.72 12.74
N ASP A 15 12.66 11.60 13.75
CA ASP A 15 12.26 11.49 15.16
C ASP A 15 11.48 12.72 15.67
N ASP A 16 11.66 13.87 15.01
CA ASP A 16 10.96 15.14 15.30
C ASP A 16 9.61 15.27 14.58
N ASN A 17 9.19 14.27 13.79
CA ASN A 17 7.91 14.30 13.11
C ASN A 17 6.75 14.11 14.10
N ALA A 18 6.10 15.22 14.46
CA ALA A 18 4.98 15.24 15.40
C ALA A 18 3.76 14.41 14.95
N LEU A 19 3.60 14.10 13.65
CA LEU A 19 2.53 13.21 13.21
C LEU A 19 2.79 11.75 13.56
N LEU A 20 4.07 11.35 13.52
CA LEU A 20 4.51 9.98 13.79
C LEU A 20 4.77 9.74 15.27
N HIS A 21 5.20 10.77 16.00
CA HIS A 21 5.71 10.66 17.37
C HIS A 21 4.94 11.52 18.40
N GLY A 22 3.93 12.27 17.97
CA GLY A 22 3.17 13.19 18.83
C GLY A 22 3.90 14.51 19.13
N PRO A 23 3.19 15.53 19.62
CA PRO A 23 3.83 16.74 20.13
C PRO A 23 4.63 16.42 21.40
N ASP A 24 5.86 16.92 21.48
CA ASP A 24 6.73 16.87 22.66
C ASP A 24 7.18 15.47 23.15
N GLY A 25 7.16 14.44 22.28
CA GLY A 25 7.69 13.10 22.61
C GLY A 25 6.87 12.29 23.61
N CYS A 26 5.61 12.67 23.85
CA CYS A 26 4.63 11.88 24.60
C CYS A 26 4.27 10.60 23.83
N GLU A 27 4.04 9.49 24.56
CA GLU A 27 3.77 8.11 24.07
C GLU A 27 3.53 8.03 22.55
N THR A 28 4.64 7.80 21.85
CA THR A 28 4.84 8.14 20.43
C THR A 28 3.78 7.57 19.50
N ALA A 29 3.20 6.41 19.85
CA ALA A 29 2.22 5.73 19.03
C ALA A 29 0.76 6.17 19.26
N ASP A 30 0.42 6.82 20.37
CA ASP A 30 -0.99 7.06 20.72
C ASP A 30 -1.64 8.16 19.88
N PHE A 31 -0.89 9.21 19.57
CA PHE A 31 -1.33 10.23 18.62
C PHE A 31 -1.52 9.63 17.23
N ALA A 32 -0.54 8.85 16.77
CA ALA A 32 -0.59 8.13 15.50
C ALA A 32 -1.82 7.20 15.42
N LYS A 33 -2.06 6.37 16.44
CA LYS A 33 -3.24 5.48 16.52
C LYS A 33 -4.54 6.27 16.48
N THR A 34 -4.62 7.40 17.18
CA THR A 34 -5.82 8.27 17.18
C THR A 34 -6.10 8.84 15.80
N LEU A 35 -5.07 9.32 15.10
CA LEU A 35 -5.17 9.79 13.73
C LEU A 35 -5.59 8.64 12.79
N LEU A 36 -4.95 7.48 12.89
CA LEU A 36 -5.24 6.32 12.05
C LEU A 36 -6.67 5.83 12.20
N LYS A 37 -7.28 5.88 13.39
CA LYS A 37 -8.71 5.59 13.59
C LYS A 37 -9.63 6.47 12.72
N GLN A 38 -9.23 7.70 12.43
CA GLN A 38 -9.97 8.60 11.54
C GLN A 38 -9.71 8.32 10.05
N ILE A 39 -8.55 7.72 9.72
CA ILE A 39 -8.15 7.36 8.36
C ILE A 39 -8.72 6.00 7.94
N THR A 40 -8.87 5.04 8.86
CA THR A 40 -9.35 3.67 8.57
C THR A 40 -10.62 3.63 7.71
N PRO A 41 -11.67 4.44 7.97
CA PRO A 41 -12.89 4.40 7.15
C PRO A 41 -12.67 4.75 5.68
N LEU A 42 -11.62 5.50 5.36
CA LEU A 42 -11.30 5.89 3.99
C LEU A 42 -10.78 4.72 3.14
N LEU A 43 -10.26 3.65 3.76
CA LEU A 43 -9.82 2.46 3.04
C LEU A 43 -10.98 1.75 2.30
N LEU A 44 -12.22 1.93 2.76
CA LEU A 44 -13.39 1.21 2.27
C LEU A 44 -14.45 2.15 1.68
N CYS A 45 -14.07 3.38 1.33
CA CYS A 45 -14.97 4.33 0.69
C CYS A 45 -14.92 4.22 -0.84
N ASP A 46 -15.96 4.72 -1.52
CA ASP A 46 -16.07 4.64 -2.97
C ASP A 46 -15.08 5.56 -3.71
N ASN A 47 -14.42 6.49 -3.00
CA ASN A 47 -13.47 7.40 -3.60
C ASN A 47 -12.07 6.75 -3.65
N GLU A 48 -11.68 6.27 -4.83
CA GLU A 48 -10.38 5.63 -5.06
C GLU A 48 -9.19 6.51 -4.65
N GLU A 49 -9.22 7.83 -4.86
CA GLU A 49 -8.15 8.73 -4.42
C GLU A 49 -8.02 8.72 -2.89
N ALA A 50 -9.15 8.70 -2.18
CA ALA A 50 -9.14 8.62 -0.71
C ALA A 50 -8.62 7.27 -0.23
N VAL A 51 -8.94 6.17 -0.92
CA VAL A 51 -8.40 4.83 -0.63
C VAL A 51 -6.88 4.82 -0.85
N VAL A 52 -6.39 5.36 -1.97
CA VAL A 52 -4.95 5.49 -2.28
C VAL A 52 -4.24 6.24 -1.16
N GLU A 53 -4.76 7.40 -0.76
CA GLU A 53 -4.12 8.21 0.29
C GLU A 53 -4.16 7.52 1.64
N ALA A 54 -5.27 6.89 2.02
CA ALA A 54 -5.37 6.14 3.26
C ALA A 54 -4.37 4.98 3.31
N ALA A 55 -4.25 4.21 2.23
CA ALA A 55 -3.25 3.16 2.12
C ALA A 55 -1.83 3.73 2.25
N ARG A 56 -1.50 4.83 1.56
CA ARG A 56 -0.17 5.48 1.69
C ARG A 56 0.12 5.97 3.10
N VAL A 57 -0.87 6.51 3.80
CA VAL A 57 -0.75 6.85 5.23
C VAL A 57 -0.38 5.59 6.02
N TYR A 58 -1.08 4.47 5.84
CA TYR A 58 -0.71 3.22 6.52
C TYR A 58 0.70 2.73 6.15
N GLY A 59 1.11 2.80 4.89
CA GLY A 59 2.47 2.47 4.48
C GLY A 59 3.54 3.35 5.15
N ASN A 60 3.25 4.64 5.36
CA ASN A 60 4.15 5.54 6.06
C ASN A 60 4.21 5.24 7.57
N PHE A 61 3.07 5.01 8.21
CA PHE A 61 3.00 4.78 9.64
C PHE A 61 3.44 3.36 10.05
N SER A 62 3.31 2.36 9.17
CA SER A 62 3.68 0.97 9.45
C SER A 62 5.20 0.74 9.59
N ARG A 63 6.03 1.76 9.35
CA ARG A 63 7.44 1.77 9.74
C ARG A 63 7.63 1.70 11.27
N ILE A 64 6.63 2.16 12.03
CA ILE A 64 6.59 2.14 13.49
C ILE A 64 6.02 0.80 13.98
N PRO A 65 6.73 0.02 14.84
CA PRO A 65 6.26 -1.26 15.35
C PRO A 65 4.87 -1.23 16.00
N GLU A 66 4.64 -0.25 16.87
CA GLU A 66 3.40 -0.07 17.62
C GLU A 66 2.19 0.22 16.72
N VAL A 67 2.43 0.81 15.53
CA VAL A 67 1.39 0.97 14.50
C VAL A 67 1.07 -0.38 13.86
N ARG A 68 2.07 -1.22 13.58
CA ARG A 68 1.81 -2.54 13.01
C ARG A 68 1.01 -3.40 13.98
N GLU A 69 1.29 -3.33 15.28
CA GLU A 69 0.49 -3.97 16.33
C GLU A 69 -0.96 -3.46 16.30
N PHE A 70 -1.16 -2.14 16.29
CA PHE A 70 -2.48 -1.53 16.15
C PHE A 70 -3.22 -2.02 14.88
N MET A 71 -2.52 -2.17 13.75
CA MET A 71 -3.12 -2.66 12.50
C MET A 71 -3.65 -4.10 12.63
N LEU A 72 -2.98 -4.97 13.40
CA LEU A 72 -3.48 -6.31 13.71
C LEU A 72 -4.72 -6.23 14.60
N GLU A 73 -4.64 -5.48 15.70
CA GLU A 73 -5.73 -5.36 16.68
C GLU A 73 -7.02 -4.78 16.08
N THR A 74 -6.88 -3.90 15.08
CA THR A 74 -7.99 -3.17 14.45
C THR A 74 -8.39 -3.70 13.08
N ARG A 75 -7.89 -4.89 12.70
CA ARG A 75 -8.23 -5.59 11.45
C ARG A 75 -7.92 -4.81 10.17
N VAL A 76 -6.95 -3.90 10.24
CA VAL A 76 -6.48 -3.14 9.07
C VAL A 76 -5.75 -4.07 8.10
N VAL A 77 -5.07 -5.10 8.60
CA VAL A 77 -4.41 -6.10 7.75
C VAL A 77 -5.41 -6.78 6.83
N GLU A 78 -6.56 -7.22 7.36
CA GLU A 78 -7.63 -7.80 6.55
C GLU A 78 -8.24 -6.80 5.58
N ALA A 79 -8.45 -5.54 5.99
CA ALA A 79 -8.96 -4.50 5.09
C ALA A 79 -8.00 -4.25 3.91
N LEU A 80 -6.70 -4.14 4.16
CA LEU A 80 -5.70 -4.00 3.11
C LEU A 80 -5.61 -5.26 2.23
N THR A 81 -5.77 -6.45 2.82
CA THR A 81 -5.78 -7.71 2.06
C THR A 81 -6.98 -7.80 1.13
N LEU A 82 -8.16 -7.36 1.58
CA LEU A 82 -9.36 -7.28 0.74
C LEU A 82 -9.16 -6.34 -0.45
N LEU A 83 -8.43 -5.24 -0.28
CA LEU A 83 -8.13 -4.29 -1.35
C LEU A 83 -7.16 -4.82 -2.41
N LEU A 84 -6.53 -6.00 -2.22
CA LEU A 84 -5.71 -6.63 -3.27
C LEU A 84 -6.53 -7.04 -4.50
N ASP A 85 -7.85 -7.21 -4.36
CA ASP A 85 -8.76 -7.50 -5.48
C ASP A 85 -9.24 -6.23 -6.21
N HIS A 86 -8.78 -5.04 -5.80
CA HIS A 86 -9.26 -3.78 -6.38
C HIS A 86 -8.88 -3.63 -7.87
N PRO A 87 -9.77 -3.15 -8.75
CA PRO A 87 -9.47 -3.02 -10.18
C PRO A 87 -8.45 -1.93 -10.50
N ASN A 88 -8.42 -0.84 -9.72
CA ASN A 88 -7.47 0.26 -9.91
C ASN A 88 -6.06 -0.12 -9.43
N MET A 89 -5.08 -0.06 -10.33
CA MET A 89 -3.68 -0.38 -10.05
C MET A 89 -2.97 0.62 -9.12
N GLU A 90 -3.42 1.88 -9.05
CA GLU A 90 -2.88 2.86 -8.10
C GLU A 90 -3.23 2.48 -6.66
N VAL A 91 -4.46 1.98 -6.45
CA VAL A 91 -4.87 1.42 -5.15
C VAL A 91 -3.99 0.23 -4.80
N LEU A 92 -3.78 -0.70 -5.73
CA LEU A 92 -2.90 -1.85 -5.50
C LEU A 92 -1.47 -1.42 -5.17
N TYR A 93 -0.93 -0.42 -5.86
CA TYR A 93 0.40 0.11 -5.59
C TYR A 93 0.55 0.63 -4.16
N ALA A 94 -0.42 1.41 -3.69
CA ALA A 94 -0.43 1.92 -2.33
C ALA A 94 -0.63 0.82 -1.26
N VAL A 95 -1.55 -0.12 -1.53
CA VAL A 95 -1.88 -1.24 -0.64
C VAL A 95 -0.69 -2.18 -0.48
N VAL A 96 -0.11 -2.65 -1.58
CA VAL A 96 1.05 -3.56 -1.54
C VAL A 96 2.26 -2.88 -0.89
N GLY A 97 2.46 -1.58 -1.15
CA GLY A 97 3.49 -0.78 -0.47
C GLY A 97 3.30 -0.70 1.05
N SER A 98 2.07 -0.85 1.54
CA SER A 98 1.78 -0.93 2.98
C SER A 98 2.01 -2.32 3.53
N LEU A 99 1.54 -3.35 2.81
CA LEU A 99 1.66 -4.75 3.21
C LEU A 99 3.11 -5.23 3.27
N VAL A 100 3.99 -4.77 2.37
CA VAL A 100 5.41 -5.18 2.39
C VAL A 100 6.10 -4.82 3.71
N ASN A 101 5.72 -3.72 4.36
CA ASN A 101 6.24 -3.34 5.67
C ASN A 101 5.73 -4.26 6.79
N LEU A 102 4.56 -4.86 6.63
CA LEU A 102 4.05 -5.85 7.58
C LEU A 102 4.82 -7.16 7.47
N THR A 103 5.25 -7.53 6.26
CA THR A 103 5.96 -8.80 6.04
C THR A 103 7.33 -8.89 6.72
N THR A 104 7.84 -7.81 7.31
CA THR A 104 9.12 -7.83 8.03
C THR A 104 9.02 -8.53 9.39
N ASP A 105 7.82 -8.70 9.94
CA ASP A 105 7.58 -9.31 11.25
C ASP A 105 6.81 -10.65 11.12
N PRO A 106 7.22 -11.73 11.81
CA PRO A 106 6.53 -13.02 11.78
C PRO A 106 5.03 -12.96 12.09
N LEU A 107 4.62 -12.22 13.12
CA LEU A 107 3.21 -12.21 13.56
C LEU A 107 2.31 -11.56 12.49
N HIS A 108 2.79 -10.48 11.88
CA HIS A 108 2.07 -9.77 10.83
C HIS A 108 2.05 -10.56 9.52
N ARG A 109 3.10 -11.33 9.21
CA ARG A 109 3.10 -12.28 8.10
C ARG A 109 2.01 -13.33 8.27
N ASP A 110 1.95 -13.96 9.44
CA ASP A 110 0.96 -15.01 9.71
C ASP A 110 -0.47 -14.47 9.58
N ALA A 111 -0.73 -13.26 10.07
CA ALA A 111 -2.03 -12.60 9.92
C ALA A 111 -2.36 -12.30 8.45
N LEU A 112 -1.39 -11.80 7.66
CA LEU A 112 -1.57 -11.55 6.24
C LEU A 112 -1.84 -12.86 5.48
N VAL A 113 -1.11 -13.93 5.78
CA VAL A 113 -1.33 -15.26 5.19
C VAL A 113 -2.72 -15.79 5.55
N ALA A 114 -3.11 -15.70 6.81
CA ALA A 114 -4.43 -16.13 7.29
C ALA A 114 -5.59 -15.34 6.63
N ALA A 115 -5.35 -14.08 6.27
CA ALA A 115 -6.31 -13.24 5.55
C ALA A 115 -6.37 -13.54 4.04
N GLY A 116 -5.56 -14.47 3.52
CA GLY A 116 -5.50 -14.79 2.07
C GLY A 116 -4.49 -13.95 1.29
N GLY A 117 -3.59 -13.23 1.96
CA GLY A 117 -2.63 -12.31 1.34
C GLY A 117 -1.69 -12.95 0.33
N CYS A 118 -1.31 -14.22 0.49
CA CYS A 118 -0.49 -14.93 -0.50
C CYS A 118 -1.16 -15.00 -1.86
N GLN A 119 -2.44 -15.41 -1.89
CA GLN A 119 -3.17 -15.54 -3.15
C GLN A 119 -3.42 -14.16 -3.75
N GLY A 120 -3.87 -13.19 -2.94
CA GLY A 120 -4.10 -11.83 -3.42
C GLY A 120 -2.83 -11.19 -4.01
N LEU A 121 -1.66 -11.39 -3.39
CA LEU A 121 -0.38 -10.90 -3.94
C LEU A 121 -0.02 -11.60 -5.26
N LEU A 122 -0.24 -12.90 -5.39
CA LEU A 122 -0.05 -13.62 -6.66
C LEU A 122 -0.96 -13.08 -7.76
N ASP A 123 -2.24 -12.87 -7.46
CA ASP A 123 -3.21 -12.33 -8.42
C ASP A 123 -2.80 -10.93 -8.91
N VAL A 124 -2.29 -10.08 -8.01
CA VAL A 124 -1.73 -8.76 -8.38
C VAL A 124 -0.50 -8.91 -9.27
N LEU A 125 0.39 -9.87 -8.99
CA LEU A 125 1.57 -10.11 -9.82
C LEU A 125 1.18 -10.55 -11.24
N GLU A 126 0.22 -11.47 -11.37
CA GLU A 126 -0.30 -11.93 -12.66
C GLU A 126 -0.87 -10.76 -13.47
N ARG A 127 -1.65 -9.88 -12.83
CA ARG A 127 -2.18 -8.67 -13.48
C ARG A 127 -1.07 -7.71 -13.90
N CYS A 128 0.00 -7.55 -13.11
CA CYS A 128 1.16 -6.73 -13.49
C CYS A 128 1.87 -7.30 -14.72
N VAL A 129 2.13 -8.62 -14.74
CA VAL A 129 2.77 -9.30 -15.88
C VAL A 129 1.91 -9.13 -17.14
N ALA A 130 0.60 -9.34 -17.06
CA ALA A 130 -0.30 -9.13 -18.19
C ALA A 130 -0.25 -7.69 -18.72
N ALA A 131 -0.25 -6.69 -17.83
CA ALA A 131 -0.17 -5.28 -18.21
C ALA A 131 1.18 -4.92 -18.85
N ILE A 132 2.29 -5.44 -18.32
CA ILE A 132 3.63 -5.26 -18.90
C ILE A 132 3.70 -5.88 -20.31
N HIS A 133 3.21 -7.10 -20.48
CA HIS A 133 3.15 -7.75 -21.78
C HIS A 133 2.33 -6.95 -22.80
N ALA A 134 1.18 -6.42 -22.40
CA ALA A 134 0.34 -5.58 -23.26
C ALA A 134 1.08 -4.29 -23.68
N ALA A 135 1.77 -3.62 -22.74
CA ALA A 135 2.54 -2.41 -23.04
C ALA A 135 3.67 -2.68 -24.04
N VAL A 136 4.50 -3.71 -23.79
CA VAL A 136 5.64 -4.07 -24.66
C VAL A 136 5.20 -4.49 -26.06
N THR A 137 4.07 -5.20 -26.17
CA THR A 137 3.52 -5.62 -27.48
C THR A 137 2.90 -4.46 -28.27
N SER A 138 2.44 -3.41 -27.59
CA SER A 138 1.95 -2.18 -28.24
C SER A 138 3.10 -1.32 -28.79
N GLU A 139 4.22 -1.19 -28.06
CA GLU A 139 5.40 -0.44 -28.50
C GLU A 139 6.08 -1.08 -29.72
N THR A 140 6.13 -2.41 -29.77
CA THR A 140 6.71 -3.15 -30.90
C THR A 140 5.88 -3.07 -32.18
N ARG A 141 4.61 -2.66 -32.10
CA ARG A 141 3.71 -2.52 -33.25
C ARG A 141 3.78 -1.17 -33.96
N GLY A 142 4.51 -0.19 -33.42
CA GLY A 142 4.89 1.04 -34.15
C GLY A 142 3.74 1.73 -34.89
N ASP A 143 2.60 1.97 -34.23
CA ASP A 143 1.57 2.83 -34.81
C ASP A 143 1.75 4.26 -34.28
N GLY A 144 2.11 5.17 -35.17
CA GLY A 144 2.36 6.59 -34.91
C GLY A 144 1.08 7.39 -34.68
N GLY A 145 0.22 6.91 -33.78
CA GLY A 145 -1.03 7.57 -33.41
C GLY A 145 -0.86 8.47 -32.19
N GLU A 146 -0.82 9.78 -32.40
CA GLU A 146 -1.11 10.75 -31.35
C GLU A 146 -2.55 10.55 -30.84
N GLY A 147 -2.72 10.58 -29.51
CA GLY A 147 -4.00 10.93 -28.88
C GLY A 147 -4.62 9.85 -28.01
N GLY A 148 -4.51 10.05 -26.70
CA GLY A 148 -5.32 9.33 -25.72
C GLY A 148 -4.71 9.36 -24.33
N GLY A 149 -4.84 10.48 -23.62
CA GLY A 149 -4.57 10.57 -22.19
C GLY A 149 -5.54 9.68 -21.40
N GLY A 150 -5.28 8.39 -21.34
CA GLY A 150 -5.89 7.48 -20.39
C GLY A 150 -5.06 7.53 -19.11
N GLY A 151 -5.70 7.81 -17.97
CA GLY A 151 -5.11 7.78 -16.64
C GLY A 151 -4.71 6.38 -16.18
N GLY A 152 -3.97 5.65 -17.02
CA GLY A 152 -3.32 4.40 -16.67
C GLY A 152 -1.95 4.67 -16.07
N LEU A 153 -1.56 3.85 -15.11
CA LEU A 153 -0.21 3.88 -14.54
C LEU A 153 0.86 3.75 -15.62
N SER A 154 1.98 4.47 -15.43
CA SER A 154 3.15 4.31 -16.29
C SER A 154 3.70 2.87 -16.23
N LEU A 155 4.32 2.39 -17.32
CA LEU A 155 5.00 1.09 -17.33
C LEU A 155 6.01 0.97 -16.17
N GLY A 156 6.72 2.06 -15.86
CA GLY A 156 7.64 2.11 -14.72
C GLY A 156 6.95 1.85 -13.38
N THR A 157 5.74 2.39 -13.18
CA THR A 157 4.96 2.15 -11.95
C THR A 157 4.45 0.71 -11.86
N ILE A 158 4.01 0.12 -12.97
CA ILE A 158 3.57 -1.28 -13.02
C ILE A 158 4.75 -2.22 -12.71
N CYS A 159 5.93 -1.95 -13.28
CA CYS A 159 7.15 -2.68 -12.93
C CYS A 159 7.51 -2.53 -11.45
N ALA A 160 7.41 -1.31 -10.90
CA ALA A 160 7.64 -1.07 -9.48
C ALA A 160 6.66 -1.86 -8.60
N LEU A 161 5.37 -1.90 -8.96
CA LEU A 161 4.37 -2.73 -8.28
C LEU A 161 4.78 -4.20 -8.26
N ALA A 162 5.13 -4.77 -9.42
CA ALA A 162 5.56 -6.15 -9.53
C ALA A 162 6.77 -6.46 -8.62
N VAL A 163 7.75 -5.55 -8.55
CA VAL A 163 8.93 -5.69 -7.67
C VAL A 163 8.52 -5.70 -6.20
N ILE A 164 7.62 -4.81 -5.77
CA ILE A 164 7.18 -4.75 -4.37
C ILE A 164 6.37 -6.00 -4.02
N VAL A 165 5.52 -6.50 -4.92
CA VAL A 165 4.80 -7.77 -4.75
C VAL A 165 5.78 -8.93 -4.56
N CYS A 166 6.78 -9.06 -5.44
CA CYS A 166 7.81 -10.10 -5.32
C CYS A 166 8.54 -10.01 -3.99
N LYS A 167 8.88 -8.80 -3.53
CA LYS A 167 9.51 -8.59 -2.21
C LYS A 167 8.61 -9.07 -1.07
N ALA A 168 7.31 -8.72 -1.09
CA ALA A 168 6.35 -9.17 -0.09
C ALA A 168 6.23 -10.70 -0.08
N MET A 169 6.13 -11.33 -1.25
CA MET A 169 6.08 -12.79 -1.39
C MET A 169 7.35 -13.49 -0.88
N VAL A 170 8.53 -12.95 -1.17
CA VAL A 170 9.81 -13.47 -0.64
C VAL A 170 9.83 -13.38 0.87
N ASN A 171 9.44 -12.24 1.44
CA ASN A 171 9.38 -12.07 2.89
C ASN A 171 8.41 -13.06 3.56
N ILE A 172 7.31 -13.42 2.89
CA ILE A 172 6.34 -14.41 3.39
C ILE A 172 6.90 -15.84 3.32
N THR A 173 7.67 -16.16 2.29
CA THR A 173 8.07 -17.55 1.96
C THR A 173 9.44 -17.96 2.48
N VAL A 174 10.37 -17.02 2.67
CA VAL A 174 11.73 -17.31 3.15
C VAL A 174 11.78 -17.12 4.66
N VAL A 175 11.61 -18.22 5.40
CA VAL A 175 11.85 -18.35 6.84
C VAL A 175 12.94 -19.39 7.07
#